data_AF-A0A8S9QZ51-F1
#
_entry.id   AF-A0A8S9QZ51-F1
#
_cell.length_a   1.000
_cell.length_b   1.000
_cell.length_c   1.000
_cell.angle_alpha   90.00
_cell.angle_beta   90.00
_cell.angle_gamma   90.00
#
_symmetry.space_group_name_H-M   'P 1'
#
loop_
_entity.id
_entity.type
_entity.pdbx_description
1 polymer ?
#
loop_
_entity_poly.entity_id
_entity_poly.type
_entity_poly.pdbx_seq_one_letter_code
_entity_poly.pdbx_strand_id
1 'polypeptide(L)'
;MPELEAEKKVAASTRNFKEAGRIAAELKSLKLEKDKIQIETGQANAELEKAEQEIEETIKRLQELERLILSKEKELSVSRFQRLRIDSGTAKAERSAALELSDLEEANLLLEEAHEAESEAEKLKLACDLKEDDEEEAKCCECFVSMELIATFGLKKLQELTESVPS
;
A
#
# COMPACT_ATOMS: atom_id res chain seq x y z
N MET A 1 12.37 3.58 -98.15
CA MET A 1 11.51 2.77 -97.26
C MET A 1 10.97 3.63 -96.09
N PRO A 2 10.00 4.52 -96.30
CA PRO A 2 9.41 5.33 -95.23
C PRO A 2 8.33 4.58 -94.43
N GLU A 3 7.61 3.66 -95.08
CA GLU A 3 6.48 2.91 -94.50
C GLU A 3 6.92 1.94 -93.39
N LEU A 4 8.05 1.25 -93.58
CA LEU A 4 8.63 0.35 -92.57
C LEU A 4 9.08 1.10 -91.30
N GLU A 5 9.55 2.34 -91.42
CA GLU A 5 9.91 3.17 -90.27
C GLU A 5 8.67 3.66 -89.51
N ALA A 6 7.59 3.98 -90.23
CA ALA A 6 6.31 4.33 -89.61
C ALA A 6 5.73 3.14 -88.83
N GLU A 7 5.78 1.93 -89.38
CA GLU A 7 5.32 0.71 -88.72
C GLU A 7 6.11 0.41 -87.43
N LYS A 8 7.44 0.54 -87.46
CA LYS A 8 8.29 0.40 -86.26
C LYS A 8 7.95 1.42 -85.17
N LYS A 9 7.65 2.67 -85.55
CA LYS A 9 7.23 3.72 -84.60
C LYS A 9 5.87 3.40 -83.97
N VAL A 10 4.92 2.90 -84.74
CA VAL A 10 3.61 2.47 -84.22
C VAL A 10 3.78 1.30 -83.25
N ALA A 11 4.54 0.26 -83.62
CA ALA A 11 4.80 -0.89 -82.76
C ALA A 11 5.49 -0.50 -81.43
N ALA A 12 6.49 0.39 -81.50
CA ALA A 12 7.15 0.94 -80.32
C ALA A 12 6.19 1.76 -79.44
N SER A 13 5.36 2.61 -80.05
CA SER A 13 4.34 3.40 -79.34
C SER A 13 3.30 2.51 -78.65
N THR A 14 2.81 1.46 -79.32
CA THR A 14 1.89 0.48 -78.73
C THR A 14 2.52 -0.25 -77.54
N ARG A 15 3.80 -0.63 -77.65
CA ARG A 15 4.52 -1.25 -76.52
C ARG A 15 4.65 -0.30 -75.34
N ASN A 16 5.03 0.96 -75.58
CA ASN A 16 5.16 1.97 -74.54
C ASN A 16 3.82 2.26 -73.86
N PHE A 17 2.72 2.29 -74.62
CA PHE A 17 1.38 2.49 -74.07
C PHE A 17 0.95 1.32 -73.15
N LYS A 18 1.20 0.08 -73.57
CA LYS A 18 0.94 -1.10 -72.72
C LYS A 18 1.75 -1.07 -71.43
N GLU A 19 3.02 -0.69 -71.53
CA GLU A 19 3.90 -0.57 -70.38
C GLU A 19 3.48 0.55 -69.43
N ALA A 20 3.07 1.70 -69.95
CA ALA A 20 2.49 2.78 -69.15
C ALA A 20 1.22 2.34 -68.44
N GLY A 21 0.36 1.55 -69.10
CA GLY A 21 -0.83 0.96 -68.49
C GLY A 21 -0.50 0.00 -67.34
N ARG A 22 0.54 -0.82 -67.50
CA ARG A 22 1.05 -1.72 -66.45
C ARG A 22 1.55 -0.94 -65.23
N ILE A 23 2.42 0.05 -65.48
CA ILE A 23 2.98 0.91 -64.42
C ILE A 23 1.86 1.65 -63.69
N ALA A 24 0.84 2.16 -64.39
CA ALA A 24 -0.30 2.84 -63.77
C ALA A 24 -1.12 1.90 -62.87
N ALA A 25 -1.28 0.63 -63.25
CA ALA A 25 -1.96 -0.37 -62.44
C ALA A 25 -1.16 -0.72 -61.17
N GLU A 26 0.15 -0.93 -61.31
CA GLU A 26 1.07 -1.17 -60.18
C GLU A 26 1.09 0.02 -59.21
N LEU A 27 1.17 1.25 -59.72
CA LEU A 27 1.13 2.47 -58.90
C LEU A 27 -0.19 2.55 -58.10
N LYS A 28 -1.32 2.22 -58.73
CA LYS A 28 -2.62 2.19 -58.05
C LYS A 28 -2.66 1.13 -56.95
N SER A 29 -2.12 -0.06 -57.22
CA SER A 29 -2.02 -1.15 -56.23
C SER A 29 -1.16 -0.73 -55.03
N LEU A 30 0.05 -0.21 -55.30
CA LEU A 30 0.97 0.27 -54.26
C LEU A 30 0.36 1.39 -53.43
N LYS A 31 -0.42 2.29 -54.05
CA LYS A 31 -1.12 3.35 -53.33
C LYS A 31 -2.16 2.79 -52.36
N LEU A 32 -2.95 1.80 -52.77
CA LEU A 32 -3.92 1.15 -51.90
C LEU A 32 -3.26 0.44 -50.72
N GLU A 33 -2.14 -0.25 -50.96
CA GLU A 33 -1.37 -0.91 -49.91
C GLU A 33 -0.76 0.10 -48.94
N LYS A 34 -0.20 1.20 -49.44
CA LYS A 34 0.27 2.31 -48.61
C LYS A 34 -0.85 2.87 -47.73
N ASP A 35 -2.02 3.17 -48.31
CA ASP A 35 -3.15 3.73 -47.58
C ASP A 35 -3.63 2.75 -46.48
N LYS A 36 -3.65 1.45 -46.78
CA LYS A 36 -3.95 0.40 -45.80
C LYS A 36 -2.94 0.38 -44.64
N ILE A 37 -1.64 0.34 -44.95
CA ILE A 37 -0.57 0.33 -43.93
C ILE A 37 -0.66 1.60 -43.07
N GLN A 38 -0.96 2.75 -43.67
CA GLN A 38 -1.09 4.01 -42.94
C GLN A 38 -2.26 3.97 -41.94
N ILE A 39 -3.40 3.37 -42.32
CA ILE A 39 -4.54 3.18 -41.42
C ILE A 39 -4.18 2.22 -40.29
N GLU A 40 -3.61 1.06 -40.60
CA GLU A 40 -3.22 0.05 -39.61
C GLU A 40 -2.19 0.59 -38.62
N THR A 41 -1.20 1.34 -39.11
CA THR A 41 -0.20 2.00 -38.26
C THR A 41 -0.83 3.05 -37.36
N GLY A 42 -1.76 3.86 -37.90
CA GLY A 42 -2.50 4.85 -37.10
C GLY A 42 -3.32 4.21 -35.98
N GLN A 43 -3.97 3.08 -36.26
CA GLN A 43 -4.72 2.31 -35.26
C GLN A 43 -3.80 1.72 -34.19
N ALA A 44 -2.71 1.07 -34.60
CA ALA A 44 -1.73 0.49 -33.66
C ALA A 44 -1.11 1.57 -32.75
N ASN A 45 -0.80 2.75 -33.29
CA ASN A 45 -0.27 3.86 -32.49
C ASN A 45 -1.29 4.37 -31.47
N ALA A 46 -2.57 4.46 -31.83
CA ALA A 46 -3.63 4.88 -30.89
C ALA A 46 -3.86 3.85 -29.79
N GLU A 47 -3.80 2.56 -30.11
CA GLU A 47 -3.87 1.48 -29.12
C GLU A 47 -2.66 1.50 -28.18
N LEU A 48 -1.46 1.76 -28.72
CA LEU A 48 -0.24 1.90 -27.91
C LEU A 48 -0.33 3.09 -26.95
N GLU A 49 -0.74 4.27 -27.43
CA GLU A 49 -0.90 5.46 -26.59
C GLU A 49 -1.91 5.22 -25.46
N LYS A 50 -3.01 4.53 -25.75
CA LYS A 50 -3.99 4.14 -24.73
C LYS A 50 -3.37 3.19 -23.69
N ALA A 51 -2.62 2.18 -24.12
CA ALA A 51 -1.97 1.25 -23.20
C ALA A 51 -0.93 1.95 -22.32
N GLU A 52 -0.17 2.90 -22.86
CA GLU A 52 0.78 3.71 -22.10
C GLU A 52 0.08 4.55 -21.01
N GLN A 53 -1.07 5.16 -21.33
CA GLN A 53 -1.89 5.89 -20.37
C GLN A 53 -2.42 4.98 -19.25
N GLU A 54 -2.95 3.80 -19.59
CA GLU A 54 -3.43 2.82 -18.62
C GLU A 54 -2.31 2.31 -17.69
N ILE A 55 -1.10 2.12 -18.23
CA ILE A 55 0.09 1.76 -17.44
C ILE A 55 0.43 2.89 -16.46
N GLU A 56 0.45 4.14 -16.91
CA GLU A 56 0.77 5.29 -16.05
C GLU A 56 -0.25 5.45 -14.91
N GLU A 57 -1.55 5.31 -15.21
CA GLU A 57 -2.61 5.33 -14.20
C GLU A 57 -2.44 4.18 -13.18
N THR A 58 -2.10 2.99 -13.66
CA THR A 58 -1.85 1.82 -12.80
C THR A 58 -0.65 2.06 -11.88
N ILE A 59 0.44 2.62 -12.39
CA ILE A 59 1.63 2.97 -11.59
C ILE A 59 1.26 3.98 -10.50
N LYS A 60 0.52 5.04 -10.83
CA LYS A 60 0.07 6.03 -9.83
C LYS A 60 -0.77 5.39 -8.73
N ARG A 61 -1.67 4.47 -9.09
CA ARG A 61 -2.50 3.74 -8.12
C ARG A 61 -1.65 2.83 -7.22
N LEU A 62 -0.65 2.15 -7.78
CA LEU A 62 0.23 1.27 -7.01
C LEU A 62 1.05 2.07 -5.99
N GLN A 63 1.60 3.21 -6.38
CA GLN A 63 2.35 4.09 -5.47
C GLN A 63 1.49 4.61 -4.32
N GLU A 64 0.23 4.96 -4.59
CA GLU A 64 -0.69 5.41 -3.55
C GLU A 64 -1.06 4.26 -2.58
N LEU A 65 -1.26 3.05 -3.10
CA LEU A 65 -1.50 1.87 -2.26
C LEU A 65 -0.29 1.52 -1.40
N GLU A 66 0.93 1.58 -1.95
CA GLU A 66 2.16 1.35 -1.19
C GLU A 66 2.30 2.34 -0.04
N ARG A 67 2.04 3.64 -0.30
CA ARG A 67 2.02 4.68 0.74
C ARG A 67 0.98 4.38 1.83
N LEU A 68 -0.22 3.93 1.45
CA LEU A 68 -1.27 3.59 2.40
C LEU A 68 -0.91 2.35 3.25
N ILE A 69 -0.32 1.32 2.63
CA ILE A 69 0.14 0.11 3.32
C ILE A 69 1.19 0.47 4.37
N LEU A 70 2.22 1.24 3.99
CA LEU A 70 3.26 1.69 4.92
C LEU A 70 2.69 2.48 6.10
N SER A 71 1.70 3.34 5.86
CA SER A 71 0.99 4.06 6.93
C SER A 71 0.28 3.10 7.88
N LYS A 72 -0.42 2.10 7.35
CA LYS A 72 -1.18 1.12 8.15
C LYS A 72 -0.28 0.16 8.92
N GLU A 73 0.85 -0.23 8.35
CA GLU A 73 1.86 -1.03 9.04
C GLU A 73 2.47 -0.27 10.22
N LYS A 74 2.71 1.05 10.05
CA LYS A 74 3.14 1.91 11.17
C LYS A 74 2.07 1.98 12.25
N GLU A 75 0.82 2.28 11.90
CA GLU A 75 -0.30 2.33 12.87
C GLU A 75 -0.48 1.00 13.63
N LEU A 76 -0.36 -0.14 12.93
CA LEU A 76 -0.43 -1.47 13.54
C LEU A 76 0.72 -1.72 14.51
N SER A 77 1.93 -1.28 14.15
CA SER A 77 3.12 -1.43 14.99
C SER A 77 2.99 -0.61 16.28
N VAL A 78 2.51 0.64 16.18
CA VAL A 78 2.19 1.47 17.36
C VAL A 78 1.13 0.81 18.24
N SER A 79 0.04 0.34 17.64
CA SER A 79 -1.06 -0.33 18.38
C SER A 79 -0.59 -1.59 19.10
N ARG A 80 0.25 -2.41 18.45
CA ARG A 80 0.83 -3.61 19.06
C ARG A 80 1.79 -3.26 20.20
N PHE A 81 2.64 -2.24 20.01
CA PHE A 81 3.54 -1.75 21.05
C PHE A 81 2.77 -1.32 22.31
N GLN A 82 1.72 -0.51 22.13
CA GLN A 82 0.87 -0.07 23.23
C GLN A 82 0.20 -1.25 23.94
N ARG A 83 -0.34 -2.22 23.19
CA ARG A 83 -0.93 -3.42 23.78
C ARG A 83 0.07 -4.21 24.62
N LEU A 84 1.27 -4.46 24.12
CA LEU A 84 2.31 -5.18 24.87
C LEU A 84 2.69 -4.47 26.18
N ARG A 85 2.71 -3.12 26.19
CA ARG A 85 2.92 -2.36 27.43
C ARG A 85 1.77 -2.56 28.43
N ILE A 86 0.53 -2.60 27.95
CA ILE A 86 -0.65 -2.87 28.78
C ILE A 86 -0.60 -4.31 29.32
N ASP A 87 -0.26 -5.29 28.49
CA ASP A 87 -0.14 -6.70 28.90
C ASP A 87 0.92 -6.84 30.00
N SER A 88 2.11 -6.24 29.82
CA SER A 88 3.18 -6.21 30.84
C SER A 88 2.72 -5.54 32.14
N GLY A 89 2.03 -4.40 32.05
CA GLY A 89 1.49 -3.69 33.22
C GLY A 89 0.43 -4.51 33.97
N THR A 90 -0.44 -5.21 33.23
CA THR A 90 -1.48 -6.08 33.78
C THR A 90 -0.87 -7.27 34.51
N ALA A 91 0.08 -7.99 33.89
CA ALA A 91 0.79 -9.08 34.51
C ALA A 91 1.56 -8.64 35.78
N LYS A 92 2.17 -7.44 35.77
CA LYS A 92 2.82 -6.85 36.97
C LYS A 92 1.82 -6.57 38.10
N ALA A 93 0.60 -6.13 37.78
CA ALA A 93 -0.46 -5.88 38.76
C ALA A 93 -1.00 -7.19 39.35
N GLU A 94 -1.32 -8.17 38.49
CA GLU A 94 -1.78 -9.50 38.91
C GLU A 94 -0.72 -10.22 39.75
N ARG A 95 0.56 -10.10 39.37
CA ARG A 95 1.68 -10.63 40.16
C ARG A 95 1.68 -10.05 41.58
N SER A 96 1.39 -8.76 41.72
CA SER A 96 1.35 -8.11 43.03
C SER A 96 0.24 -8.70 43.90
N ALA A 97 -0.93 -8.97 43.33
CA ALA A 97 -2.02 -9.64 44.02
C ALA A 97 -1.69 -11.11 44.37
N ALA A 98 -1.04 -11.86 43.47
CA ALA A 98 -0.59 -13.23 43.75
C ALA A 98 0.40 -13.28 44.93
N LEU A 99 1.33 -12.31 45.01
CA LEU A 99 2.24 -12.18 46.14
C LEU A 99 1.51 -11.91 47.46
N GLU A 100 0.46 -11.08 47.46
CA GLU A 100 -0.36 -10.83 48.65
C GLU A 100 -1.09 -12.09 49.12
N LEU A 101 -1.49 -12.96 48.19
CA LEU A 101 -2.10 -14.26 48.47
C LEU A 101 -1.07 -15.36 48.79
N SER A 102 0.22 -15.04 48.81
CA SER A 102 1.33 -16.00 48.99
C SER A 102 1.36 -17.11 47.93
N ASP A 103 0.77 -16.86 46.76
CA ASP A 103 0.85 -17.76 45.61
C ASP A 103 2.13 -17.45 44.80
N LEU A 104 3.23 -18.06 45.24
CA LEU A 104 4.55 -17.83 44.66
C LEU A 104 4.72 -18.45 43.26
N GLU A 105 3.97 -19.49 42.93
CA GLU A 105 4.03 -20.12 41.62
C GLU A 105 3.42 -19.20 40.57
N GLU A 106 2.20 -18.73 40.83
CA GLU A 106 1.50 -17.76 39.97
C GLU A 106 2.29 -16.45 39.85
N ALA A 107 2.83 -15.93 40.96
CA ALA A 107 3.63 -14.71 40.94
C ALA A 107 4.91 -14.80 40.09
N ASN A 108 5.51 -15.99 39.95
CA ASN A 108 6.67 -16.20 39.11
C ASN A 108 6.28 -16.33 37.63
N LEU A 109 5.19 -17.04 37.32
CA LEU A 109 4.66 -17.14 35.95
C LEU A 109 4.31 -15.74 35.39
N LEU A 110 3.61 -14.92 36.18
CA LEU A 110 3.25 -13.55 35.80
C LEU A 110 4.47 -12.63 35.66
N LEU A 111 5.57 -12.90 36.37
CA LEU A 111 6.82 -12.17 36.18
C LEU A 111 7.45 -12.48 34.82
N GLU A 112 7.43 -13.75 34.42
CA GLU A 112 7.93 -14.19 33.11
C GLU A 112 7.08 -13.60 31.98
N GLU A 113 5.75 -13.63 32.10
CA GLU A 113 4.83 -13.03 31.13
C GLU A 113 5.07 -11.51 30.99
N ALA A 114 5.19 -10.79 32.11
CA ALA A 114 5.47 -9.37 32.09
C ALA A 114 6.79 -9.04 31.38
N HIS A 115 7.83 -9.86 31.59
CA HIS A 115 9.14 -9.68 30.97
C HIS A 115 9.12 -10.05 29.48
N GLU A 116 8.37 -11.09 29.08
CA GLU A 116 8.21 -11.46 27.68
C GLU A 116 7.52 -10.34 26.89
N ALA A 117 6.41 -9.81 27.41
CA ALA A 117 5.69 -8.70 26.81
C ALA A 117 6.56 -7.44 26.68
N GLU A 118 7.36 -7.12 27.71
CA GLU A 118 8.29 -5.98 27.70
C GLU A 118 9.45 -6.19 26.70
N SER A 119 9.99 -7.41 26.62
CA SER A 119 11.02 -7.76 25.63
C SER A 119 10.52 -7.65 24.19
N GLU A 120 9.28 -8.09 23.93
CA GLU A 120 8.66 -7.95 22.61
C GLU A 120 8.38 -6.48 22.25
N ALA A 121 7.91 -5.68 23.22
CA ALA A 121 7.68 -4.26 23.02
C ALA A 121 8.97 -3.53 22.66
N GLU A 122 10.08 -3.82 23.33
CA GLU A 122 11.40 -3.22 23.03
C GLU A 122 11.92 -3.63 21.64
N LYS A 123 11.77 -4.90 21.26
CA LYS A 123 12.13 -5.35 19.90
C LYS A 123 11.31 -4.61 18.85
N LEU A 124 10.02 -4.40 19.08
CA LEU A 124 9.13 -3.72 18.16
C LEU A 124 9.47 -2.22 18.05
N LYS A 125 9.78 -1.58 19.18
CA LYS A 125 10.25 -0.18 19.22
C LYS A 125 11.51 0.01 18.36
N LEU A 126 12.50 -0.87 18.52
CA LEU A 126 13.75 -0.85 17.74
C LEU A 126 13.54 -1.16 16.26
N ALA A 127 12.65 -2.10 15.93
CA ALA A 127 12.42 -2.51 14.55
C ALA A 127 11.65 -1.46 13.74
N CYS A 128 10.80 -0.67 14.39
CA CYS A 128 9.90 0.28 13.73
C CYS A 128 10.31 1.75 13.91
N ASP A 129 11.48 2.02 14.50
CA ASP A 129 11.96 3.38 14.85
C ASP A 129 10.86 4.23 15.50
N LEU A 130 10.05 3.62 16.37
CA LEU A 130 8.98 4.32 17.08
C LEU A 130 9.63 5.38 17.98
N LYS A 131 9.41 6.66 17.67
CA LYS A 131 10.03 7.78 18.39
C LYS A 131 9.29 8.03 19.71
N GLU A 132 9.95 8.74 20.64
CA GLU A 132 9.36 9.20 21.90
C GLU A 132 8.06 10.02 21.71
N ASP A 133 7.82 10.63 20.54
CA ASP A 133 6.54 11.29 20.23
C ASP A 133 5.37 10.29 20.07
N ASP A 134 5.64 9.07 19.58
CA ASP A 134 4.67 7.95 19.58
C ASP A 134 4.52 7.37 21.01
N GLU A 135 5.44 7.71 21.92
CA GLU A 135 5.35 7.40 23.35
C GLU A 135 4.59 8.44 24.15
N GLU A 136 4.42 9.69 23.72
CA GLU A 136 3.60 10.69 24.43
C GLU A 136 2.11 10.26 24.49
N GLU A 137 1.62 9.58 23.46
CA GLU A 137 0.29 8.94 23.47
C GLU A 137 0.28 7.68 24.37
N ALA A 138 1.42 6.99 24.49
CA ALA A 138 1.61 5.85 25.40
C ALA A 138 1.92 6.24 26.87
N LYS A 139 2.40 7.46 27.13
CA LYS A 139 2.69 8.03 28.46
C LYS A 139 1.42 8.25 29.26
N CYS A 140 0.29 8.43 28.57
CA CYS A 140 -1.03 8.38 29.20
C CYS A 140 -1.27 7.01 29.90
N CYS A 141 -0.65 5.93 29.41
CA CYS A 141 -0.72 4.60 30.02
C CYS A 141 0.30 4.38 31.15
N GLU A 142 1.29 5.25 31.38
CA GLU A 142 2.21 5.10 32.53
C GLU A 142 1.52 5.38 33.88
N CYS A 143 0.39 6.07 33.83
CA CYS A 143 -0.49 6.24 34.98
C CYS A 143 -1.52 5.11 35.03
N PHE A 144 -1.07 3.85 35.16
CA PHE A 144 -1.96 2.77 35.56
C PHE A 144 -2.40 3.00 37.01
N VAL A 145 -3.50 3.73 37.20
CA VAL A 145 -4.17 3.79 38.49
C VAL A 145 -4.87 2.45 38.66
N SER A 146 -4.41 1.65 39.62
CA SER A 146 -5.05 0.37 39.92
C SER A 146 -6.56 0.59 40.14
N MET A 147 -7.40 -0.24 39.52
CA MET A 147 -8.84 -0.25 39.74
C MET A 147 -9.18 -0.43 41.22
N GLU A 148 -8.35 -1.18 41.96
CA GLU A 148 -8.44 -1.28 43.41
C GLU A 148 -8.16 0.08 44.07
N LEU A 149 -7.17 0.84 43.62
CA LEU A 149 -6.89 2.18 44.13
C LEU A 149 -8.06 3.14 43.87
N ILE A 150 -8.70 3.03 42.69
CA ILE A 150 -9.90 3.81 42.33
C ILE A 150 -11.07 3.41 43.24
N ALA A 151 -11.31 2.11 43.42
CA ALA A 151 -12.39 1.59 44.23
C ALA A 151 -12.21 1.92 45.72
N THR A 152 -10.99 1.78 46.25
CA THR A 152 -10.65 2.08 47.64
C THR A 152 -10.70 3.58 47.93
N PHE A 153 -10.28 4.43 46.99
CA PHE A 153 -10.44 5.88 47.11
C PHE A 153 -11.92 6.28 47.11
N GLY A 154 -12.73 5.70 46.21
CA GLY A 154 -14.18 5.88 46.18
C GLY A 154 -14.85 5.47 47.49
N LEU A 155 -14.50 4.29 48.02
CA LEU A 155 -14.98 3.79 49.31
C LEU A 155 -14.62 4.72 50.48
N LYS A 156 -13.37 5.21 50.52
CA LYS A 156 -12.93 6.17 51.54
C LYS A 156 -13.75 7.46 51.49
N LYS A 157 -13.99 8.00 50.29
CA LYS A 157 -14.79 9.21 50.14
C LYS A 157 -16.25 9.02 50.53
N LEU A 158 -16.82 7.86 50.22
CA LEU A 158 -18.16 7.50 50.67
C LEU A 158 -18.23 7.36 52.19
N GLN A 159 -17.21 6.76 52.82
CA GLN A 159 -17.12 6.64 54.27
C GLN A 159 -17.02 8.01 54.96
N GLU A 160 -16.16 8.90 54.47
CA GLU A 160 -16.06 10.29 54.95
C GLU A 160 -17.39 11.06 54.80
N LEU A 161 -18.13 10.83 53.71
CA LEU A 161 -19.45 11.43 53.49
C LEU A 161 -20.48 10.89 54.50
N THR A 162 -20.48 9.59 54.79
CA THR A 162 -21.39 9.03 55.80
C THR A 162 -21.05 9.49 57.22
N GLU A 163 -19.78 9.72 57.55
CA GLU A 163 -19.35 10.20 58.86
C GLU A 163 -19.61 11.71 59.06
N SER A 164 -19.78 12.47 57.97
CA SER A 164 -20.04 13.91 57.99
C SER A 164 -21.54 14.29 57.94
N VAL A 165 -22.43 13.30 57.75
CA VAL A 165 -23.88 13.50 57.90
C VAL A 165 -24.25 13.34 59.37
N PRO A 166 -24.79 14.37 60.06
CA PRO A 166 -25.24 14.23 61.44
C PRO A 166 -26.43 13.27 61.52
N SER A 167 -26.47 12.43 62.56
CA SER A 167 -27.57 11.49 62.82
C SER A 167 -28.91 12.18 63.03
#